data_AF-A0A7J6RQM8-F1
#
_entry.id   AF-A0A7J6RQM8-F1
#
_cell.length_a   1.000
_cell.length_b   1.000
_cell.length_c   1.000
_cell.angle_alpha   90.00
_cell.angle_beta   90.00
_cell.angle_gamma   90.00
#
_symmetry.space_group_name_H-M   'P 1'
#
loop_
_entity.id
_entity.type
_entity.pdbx_description
1 polymer ?
#
loop_
_entity_poly.entity_id
_entity_poly.type
_entity_poly.pdbx_seq_one_letter_code
_entity_poly.pdbx_strand_id
1 'polypeptide(L)'
;SIISQDKDAFIRRYAKTERPLHVIGEDIQKYKRLQMDIQQQEFKVVVDFIDADFTHLMNELIKHCQQWHAKLTELLHQNAKEQLDSLLGYFTNNTRVLLSTPRNFEQLRDRIGLLDTCSNDVGAMDERIQPVEDMYQKLADFDVSTSDVEAARKASMRPRLESFKESLVEAEEILSKSKKVMKVQLENELQSFATSVKGLHEDFNTR
;
A
#
# COMPACT_ATOMS: atom_id res chain seq x y z
N SER A 1 -7.66 19.87 28.48
CA SER A 1 -8.46 18.97 29.32
C SER A 1 -8.85 17.76 28.50
N ILE A 2 -8.55 16.54 28.96
CA ILE A 2 -8.60 15.29 28.18
C ILE A 2 -10.05 14.91 27.80
N ILE A 3 -11.04 15.50 28.47
CA ILE A 3 -12.47 15.13 28.38
C ILE A 3 -13.23 15.85 27.24
N SER A 4 -12.67 16.89 26.60
CA SER A 4 -13.43 17.73 25.63
C SER A 4 -12.92 17.74 24.18
N GLN A 5 -11.98 16.87 23.81
CA GLN A 5 -11.57 16.77 22.40
C GLN A 5 -12.52 15.84 21.65
N ASP A 6 -13.09 16.34 20.55
CA ASP A 6 -13.67 15.51 19.51
C ASP A 6 -12.57 14.55 19.01
N LYS A 7 -12.67 13.29 19.45
CA LYS A 7 -11.68 12.25 19.14
C LYS A 7 -11.58 12.03 17.64
N ASP A 8 -12.68 12.15 16.90
CA ASP A 8 -12.70 11.97 15.45
C ASP A 8 -12.01 13.13 14.74
N ALA A 9 -12.23 14.37 15.19
CA ALA A 9 -11.50 15.52 14.67
C ALA A 9 -10.00 15.42 14.94
N PHE A 10 -9.60 14.92 16.10
CA PHE A 10 -8.20 14.65 16.41
C PHE A 10 -7.62 13.57 15.49
N ILE A 11 -8.27 12.40 15.38
CA ILE A 11 -7.81 11.29 14.55
C ILE A 11 -7.69 11.72 13.09
N ARG A 12 -8.62 12.51 12.55
CA ARG A 12 -8.51 13.09 11.20
C ARG A 12 -7.29 13.98 11.03
N ARG A 13 -6.92 14.79 12.03
CA ARG A 13 -5.71 15.63 11.98
C ARG A 13 -4.46 14.79 12.16
N TYR A 14 -4.54 13.77 13.01
CA TYR A 14 -3.48 12.81 13.25
C TYR A 14 -3.16 12.07 11.95
N ALA A 15 -4.15 11.50 11.25
CA ALA A 15 -3.97 10.81 9.98
C ALA A 15 -3.33 11.67 8.86
N LYS A 16 -3.48 13.00 8.89
CA LYS A 16 -2.91 13.90 7.88
C LYS A 16 -1.41 14.17 8.04
N THR A 17 -0.84 13.89 9.20
CA THR A 17 0.61 14.08 9.43
C THR A 17 1.27 12.72 9.38
N GLU A 18 2.22 12.54 8.47
CA GLU A 18 3.07 11.37 8.45
C GLU A 18 3.86 11.30 9.77
N ARG A 19 3.59 10.28 10.57
CA ARG A 19 4.29 10.04 11.84
C ARG A 19 5.07 8.73 11.75
N PRO A 20 6.30 8.70 12.29
CA PRO A 20 7.02 7.45 12.43
C PRO A 20 6.24 6.42 13.26
N LEU A 21 6.36 5.14 12.90
CA LEU A 21 5.66 4.04 13.59
C LEU A 21 5.94 4.00 15.10
N HIS A 22 7.16 4.35 15.53
CA HIS A 22 7.49 4.39 16.95
C HIS A 22 6.65 5.41 17.73
N VAL A 23 6.39 6.60 17.15
CA VAL A 23 5.57 7.65 17.77
C VAL A 23 4.12 7.17 17.93
N ILE A 24 3.57 6.54 16.88
CA ILE A 24 2.22 5.96 16.93
C ILE A 24 2.14 4.89 18.02
N GLY A 25 3.17 4.04 18.13
CA GLY A 25 3.28 3.04 19.17
C GLY A 25 3.33 3.63 20.59
N GLU A 26 4.09 4.70 20.79
CA GLU A 26 4.16 5.40 22.08
C GLU A 26 2.82 6.03 22.47
N ASP A 27 2.12 6.64 21.51
CA ASP A 27 0.80 7.23 21.71
C ASP A 27 -0.24 6.16 22.12
N ILE A 28 -0.24 4.99 21.48
CA ILE A 28 -1.13 3.88 21.87
C ILE A 28 -0.76 3.37 23.27
N GLN A 29 0.53 3.14 23.55
CA GLN A 29 1.01 2.68 24.86
C GLN A 29 0.69 3.65 25.99
N LYS A 30 0.65 4.96 25.71
CA LYS A 30 0.26 5.98 26.69
C LYS A 30 -1.15 5.74 27.22
N TYR A 31 -2.12 5.45 26.36
CA TYR A 31 -3.50 5.17 26.78
C TYR A 31 -3.64 3.82 27.48
N LYS A 32 -2.84 2.82 27.08
CA LYS A 32 -2.76 1.52 27.79
C LYS A 32 -2.24 1.71 29.22
N ARG A 33 -1.18 2.48 29.41
CA ARG A 33 -0.62 2.82 30.74
C ARG A 33 -1.62 3.61 31.58
N LEU A 34 -2.21 4.67 31.02
CA LEU A 34 -3.20 5.49 31.74
C LEU A 34 -4.40 4.64 32.21
N GLN A 35 -4.87 3.70 31.38
CA GLN A 35 -5.93 2.78 31.78
C GLN A 35 -5.51 1.90 32.97
N MET A 36 -4.29 1.34 32.94
CA MET A 36 -3.77 0.53 34.05
C MET A 36 -3.64 1.35 35.34
N ASP A 37 -3.14 2.58 35.25
CA ASP A 37 -2.99 3.48 36.39
C ASP A 37 -4.36 3.79 37.03
N ILE A 38 -5.38 4.09 36.21
CA ILE A 38 -6.75 4.31 36.70
C ILE A 38 -7.29 3.06 37.39
N GLN A 39 -7.07 1.87 36.82
CA GLN A 39 -7.57 0.62 37.40
C GLN A 39 -6.95 0.28 38.77
N GLN A 40 -5.78 0.81 39.09
CA GLN A 40 -5.09 0.59 40.36
C GLN A 40 -5.50 1.59 41.46
N GLN A 41 -6.22 2.67 41.13
CA GLN A 41 -6.64 3.67 42.11
C GLN A 41 -7.81 3.18 42.97
N GLU A 42 -7.86 3.67 44.22
CA GLU A 42 -8.99 3.42 45.11
C GLU A 42 -10.26 4.12 44.58
N PHE A 43 -11.35 3.34 44.49
CA PHE A 43 -12.64 3.81 44.00
C PHE A 43 -13.54 4.37 45.10
N LYS A 44 -13.17 4.18 46.37
CA LYS A 44 -13.89 4.72 47.53
C LYS A 44 -12.93 5.42 48.47
N VAL A 45 -13.30 6.63 48.88
CA VAL A 45 -12.56 7.40 49.87
C VAL A 45 -13.52 7.80 50.97
N VAL A 46 -13.19 7.42 52.21
CA VAL A 46 -13.93 7.85 53.40
C VAL A 46 -13.17 8.98 54.08
N VAL A 47 -13.79 10.16 54.17
CA VAL A 47 -13.24 11.32 54.87
C VAL A 47 -14.22 11.72 55.97
N ASP A 48 -13.82 11.51 57.22
CA ASP A 48 -14.64 11.68 58.42
C ASP A 48 -15.98 10.93 58.33
N PHE A 49 -17.06 11.64 57.99
CA PHE A 49 -18.43 11.12 57.87
C PHE A 49 -18.93 11.07 56.42
N ILE A 50 -18.06 11.36 55.44
CA ILE A 50 -18.37 11.35 54.01
C ILE A 50 -17.79 10.09 53.38
N ASP A 51 -18.65 9.27 52.76
CA ASP A 51 -18.26 8.19 51.87
C ASP A 51 -18.39 8.67 50.42
N ALA A 52 -17.25 8.81 49.74
CA ALA A 52 -17.19 9.23 48.33
C ALA A 52 -16.87 8.02 47.44
N ASP A 53 -17.80 7.68 46.55
CA ASP A 53 -17.67 6.60 45.57
C ASP A 53 -17.39 7.17 44.16
N PHE A 54 -16.21 6.85 43.62
CA PHE A 54 -15.72 7.29 42.31
C PHE A 54 -15.85 6.21 41.23
N THR A 55 -16.52 5.09 41.50
CA THR A 55 -16.66 3.95 40.57
C THR A 55 -17.16 4.40 39.20
N HIS A 56 -18.18 5.28 39.15
CA HIS A 56 -18.72 5.76 37.88
C HIS A 56 -17.70 6.59 37.09
N LEU A 57 -16.96 7.48 37.76
CA LEU A 57 -15.92 8.30 37.15
C LEU A 57 -14.77 7.43 36.60
N MET A 58 -14.30 6.44 37.38
CA MET A 58 -13.25 5.51 36.95
C MET A 58 -13.68 4.72 35.71
N ASN A 59 -14.91 4.22 35.69
CA ASN A 59 -15.45 3.50 34.54
C ASN A 59 -15.49 4.38 33.27
N GLU A 60 -15.92 5.64 33.38
CA GLU A 60 -15.93 6.56 32.24
C GLU A 60 -14.51 6.91 31.75
N LEU A 61 -13.53 7.04 32.66
CA LEU A 61 -12.13 7.27 32.29
C LEU A 61 -11.49 6.04 31.63
N ILE A 62 -11.76 4.84 32.13
CA ILE A 62 -11.32 3.58 31.50
C ILE A 62 -11.89 3.48 30.09
N LYS A 63 -13.20 3.69 29.94
CA LYS A 63 -13.89 3.71 28.65
C LYS A 63 -13.29 4.75 27.70
N HIS A 64 -12.94 5.93 28.22
CA HIS A 64 -12.27 6.96 27.43
C HIS A 64 -10.90 6.50 26.90
N CYS A 65 -10.10 5.83 27.73
CA CYS A 65 -8.80 5.27 27.32
C CYS A 65 -8.96 4.15 26.28
N GLN A 66 -9.93 3.25 26.48
CA GLN A 66 -10.25 2.19 25.53
C GLN A 66 -10.67 2.74 24.16
N GLN A 67 -11.48 3.81 24.13
CA GLN A 67 -11.87 4.46 22.88
C GLN A 67 -10.67 5.07 22.13
N TRP A 68 -9.73 5.68 22.84
CA TRP A 68 -8.50 6.21 22.22
C TRP A 68 -7.61 5.11 21.69
N HIS A 69 -7.40 4.06 22.50
CA HIS A 69 -6.65 2.88 22.10
C HIS A 69 -7.25 2.30 20.81
N ALA A 70 -8.55 2.01 20.80
CA ALA A 70 -9.26 1.45 19.66
C ALA A 70 -9.12 2.32 18.40
N LYS A 71 -9.33 3.64 18.50
CA LYS A 71 -9.21 4.55 17.36
C LYS A 71 -7.79 4.64 16.79
N LEU A 72 -6.77 4.64 17.64
CA LEU A 72 -5.37 4.70 17.20
C LEU A 72 -4.93 3.38 16.57
N THR A 73 -5.33 2.24 17.15
CA THR A 73 -5.06 0.92 16.57
C THR A 73 -5.80 0.70 15.25
N GLU A 74 -7.06 1.16 15.16
CA GLU A 74 -7.85 1.10 13.92
C GLU A 74 -7.21 1.96 12.82
N LEU A 75 -6.72 3.15 13.16
CA LEU A 75 -5.98 3.98 12.20
C LEU A 75 -4.70 3.29 11.72
N LEU A 76 -3.91 2.71 12.63
CA LEU A 76 -2.70 1.98 12.28
C LEU A 76 -3.02 0.77 11.39
N HIS A 77 -4.09 0.04 11.70
CA HIS A 77 -4.57 -1.08 10.91
C HIS A 77 -4.99 -0.66 9.50
N GLN A 78 -5.76 0.41 9.39
CA GLN A 78 -6.17 0.96 8.09
C GLN A 78 -4.96 1.37 7.25
N ASN A 79 -3.97 2.05 7.85
CA ASN A 79 -2.74 2.43 7.16
C ASN A 79 -1.94 1.21 6.67
N ALA A 80 -1.80 0.18 7.51
CA ALA A 80 -1.11 -1.06 7.14
C ALA A 80 -1.80 -1.75 5.96
N LYS A 81 -3.13 -1.82 6.00
CA LYS A 81 -3.96 -2.41 4.95
C LYS A 81 -3.87 -1.64 3.64
N GLU A 82 -3.94 -0.31 3.68
CA GLU A 82 -3.80 0.55 2.49
C GLU A 82 -2.42 0.37 1.82
N GLN A 83 -1.35 0.31 2.61
CA GLN A 83 -0.01 0.08 2.07
C GLN A 83 0.15 -1.34 1.50
N LEU A 84 -0.41 -2.36 2.18
CA LEU A 84 -0.47 -3.73 1.66
C LEU A 84 -1.23 -3.80 0.33
N ASP A 85 -2.40 -3.16 0.25
CA ASP A 85 -3.23 -3.11 -0.95
C ASP A 85 -2.49 -2.41 -2.10
N SER A 86 -1.85 -1.27 -1.82
CA SER A 86 -1.04 -0.53 -2.79
C SER A 86 0.12 -1.37 -3.31
N LEU A 87 0.84 -2.08 -2.43
CA LEU A 87 1.98 -2.91 -2.81
C LEU A 87 1.55 -4.10 -3.69
N LEU A 88 0.57 -4.87 -3.23
CA LEU A 88 0.07 -6.02 -3.99
C LEU A 88 -0.61 -5.62 -5.30
N GLY A 89 -1.28 -4.46 -5.29
CA GLY A 89 -1.88 -3.85 -6.46
C GLY A 89 -0.83 -3.42 -7.48
N TYR A 90 0.30 -2.85 -7.05
CA TYR A 90 1.43 -2.51 -7.91
C TYR A 90 1.95 -3.75 -8.67
N PHE A 91 2.23 -4.85 -7.96
CA PHE A 91 2.69 -6.09 -8.58
C PHE A 91 1.68 -6.62 -9.60
N THR A 92 0.42 -6.74 -9.17
CA THR A 92 -0.64 -7.36 -9.99
C THR A 92 -0.93 -6.54 -11.25
N ASN A 93 -1.05 -5.21 -11.11
CA ASN A 93 -1.39 -4.33 -12.23
C ASN A 93 -0.25 -4.25 -13.24
N ASN A 94 0.99 -4.10 -12.78
CA ASN A 94 2.15 -3.97 -13.67
C ASN A 94 2.43 -5.29 -14.39
N THR A 95 2.38 -6.44 -13.71
CA THR A 95 2.47 -7.75 -14.38
C THR A 95 1.45 -7.89 -15.49
N ARG A 96 0.17 -7.54 -15.22
CA ARG A 96 -0.90 -7.63 -16.22
C ARG A 96 -0.62 -6.77 -17.46
N VAL A 97 -0.12 -5.55 -17.27
CA VAL A 97 0.20 -4.64 -18.39
C VAL A 97 1.40 -5.16 -19.17
N LEU A 98 2.47 -5.55 -18.48
CA LEU A 98 3.74 -5.96 -19.06
C LEU A 98 3.67 -7.28 -19.82
N LEU A 99 2.92 -8.26 -19.32
CA LEU A 99 2.75 -9.57 -19.98
C LEU A 99 1.78 -9.56 -21.15
N SER A 100 1.01 -8.48 -21.33
CA SER A 100 0.16 -8.37 -22.52
C SER A 100 1.03 -8.06 -23.76
N THR A 101 0.66 -8.59 -24.93
CA THR A 101 1.37 -8.29 -26.19
C THR A 101 1.01 -6.89 -26.69
N PRO A 102 1.98 -6.01 -27.03
CA PRO A 102 1.68 -4.67 -27.51
C PRO A 102 1.10 -4.74 -28.93
N ARG A 103 0.13 -3.88 -29.22
CA ARG A 103 -0.57 -3.86 -30.52
C ARG A 103 -0.01 -2.82 -31.49
N ASN A 104 0.73 -1.85 -30.99
CA ASN A 104 1.32 -0.77 -31.78
C ASN A 104 2.62 -0.27 -31.12
N PHE A 105 3.36 0.58 -31.86
CA PHE A 105 4.65 1.13 -31.42
C PHE A 105 4.55 1.96 -30.14
N GLU A 106 3.45 2.68 -29.94
CA GLU A 106 3.22 3.49 -28.74
C GLU A 106 3.11 2.61 -27.50
N GLN A 107 2.26 1.59 -27.52
CA GLN A 107 2.14 0.61 -26.43
C GLN A 107 3.44 -0.14 -26.18
N LEU A 108 4.20 -0.47 -27.24
CA LEU A 108 5.49 -1.11 -27.09
C LEU A 108 6.48 -0.20 -26.35
N ARG A 109 6.57 1.08 -26.75
CA ARG A 109 7.42 2.08 -26.09
C ARG A 109 7.04 2.25 -24.63
N ASP A 110 5.75 2.44 -24.35
CA ASP A 110 5.27 2.69 -23.00
C ASP A 110 5.51 1.49 -22.08
N ARG A 111 5.38 0.25 -22.60
CA ARG A 111 5.69 -0.97 -21.84
C ARG A 111 7.16 -1.18 -21.60
N ILE A 112 8.03 -0.83 -22.56
CA ILE A 112 9.49 -0.85 -22.34
C ILE A 112 9.85 0.12 -21.22
N GLY A 113 9.31 1.35 -21.25
CA GLY A 113 9.53 2.32 -20.17
C GLY A 113 8.99 1.85 -18.82
N LEU A 114 7.82 1.19 -18.81
CA LEU A 114 7.26 0.59 -17.59
C LEU A 114 8.13 -0.56 -17.07
N LEU A 115 8.68 -1.40 -17.95
CA LEU A 115 9.59 -2.49 -17.58
C LEU A 115 10.85 -1.93 -16.92
N ASP A 116 11.48 -0.92 -17.54
CA ASP A 116 12.67 -0.26 -16.98
C ASP A 116 12.38 0.33 -15.59
N THR A 117 11.22 0.99 -15.44
CA THR A 117 10.78 1.55 -14.15
C THR A 117 10.61 0.45 -13.11
N CYS A 118 9.88 -0.63 -13.44
CA CYS A 118 9.65 -1.74 -12.53
C CYS A 118 10.96 -2.45 -12.14
N SER A 119 11.87 -2.67 -13.09
CA SER A 119 13.16 -3.30 -12.84
C SER A 119 14.04 -2.48 -11.91
N ASN A 120 14.02 -1.14 -12.01
CA ASN A 120 14.71 -0.26 -11.08
C ASN A 120 14.06 -0.27 -9.68
N ASP A 121 12.73 -0.27 -9.64
CA ASP A 121 11.96 -0.26 -8.39
C ASP A 121 12.16 -1.54 -7.56
N VAL A 122 12.38 -2.70 -8.20
CA VAL A 122 12.54 -4.01 -7.54
C VAL A 122 13.62 -3.98 -6.46
N GLY A 123 14.73 -3.28 -6.69
CA GLY A 123 15.82 -3.17 -5.71
C GLY A 123 15.43 -2.47 -4.41
N ALA A 124 14.44 -1.57 -4.47
CA ALA A 124 13.91 -0.83 -3.32
C ALA A 124 12.59 -1.44 -2.77
N MET A 125 12.10 -2.56 -3.32
CA MET A 125 10.83 -3.16 -2.86
C MET A 125 10.91 -3.70 -1.43
N ASP A 126 12.08 -4.18 -1.01
CA ASP A 126 12.27 -4.64 0.36
C ASP A 126 12.10 -3.49 1.38
N GLU A 127 12.56 -2.29 1.03
CA GLU A 127 12.36 -1.07 1.83
C GLU A 127 10.90 -0.62 1.89
N ARG A 128 10.07 -1.05 0.94
CA ARG A 128 8.62 -0.81 0.92
C ARG A 128 7.83 -1.90 1.66
N ILE A 129 8.32 -3.13 1.66
CA ILE A 129 7.68 -4.25 2.37
C ILE A 129 7.92 -4.15 3.87
N GLN A 130 9.14 -3.82 4.29
CA GLN A 130 9.52 -3.82 5.71
C GLN A 130 8.60 -2.94 6.58
N PRO A 131 8.26 -1.69 6.19
CA PRO A 131 7.33 -0.86 6.97
C PRO A 131 5.94 -1.50 7.15
N VAL A 132 5.45 -2.22 6.14
CA VAL A 132 4.17 -2.95 6.21
C VAL A 132 4.26 -4.09 7.21
N GLU A 133 5.33 -4.89 7.15
CA GLU A 133 5.60 -5.95 8.11
C GLU A 133 5.69 -5.41 9.54
N ASP A 134 6.40 -4.30 9.74
CA ASP A 134 6.58 -3.64 11.03
C ASP A 134 5.25 -3.10 11.59
N MET A 135 4.41 -2.48 10.75
CA MET A 135 3.08 -2.02 11.18
C MET A 135 2.20 -3.17 11.65
N TYR A 136 2.18 -4.29 10.92
CA TYR A 136 1.43 -5.48 11.34
C TYR A 136 2.02 -6.16 12.57
N GLN A 137 3.34 -6.16 12.73
CA GLN A 137 3.97 -6.65 13.96
C GLN A 137 3.55 -5.78 15.15
N LYS A 138 3.54 -4.45 14.97
CA LYS A 138 3.12 -3.52 16.02
C LYS A 138 1.65 -3.70 16.40
N LEU A 139 0.77 -3.96 15.44
CA LEU A 139 -0.63 -4.29 15.69
C LEU A 139 -0.78 -5.57 16.53
N ALA A 140 0.04 -6.60 16.25
CA ALA A 140 0.07 -7.82 17.05
C ALA A 140 0.53 -7.57 18.49
N ASP A 141 1.52 -6.70 18.71
CA ASP A 141 1.95 -6.29 20.07
C ASP A 141 0.85 -5.58 20.89
N PHE A 142 -0.19 -5.07 20.20
CA PHE A 142 -1.37 -4.45 20.81
C PHE A 142 -2.60 -5.37 20.83
N ASP A 143 -2.42 -6.67 20.60
CA ASP A 143 -3.48 -7.69 20.61
C ASP A 143 -4.56 -7.45 19.53
N VAL A 144 -4.23 -6.72 18.46
CA VAL A 144 -5.15 -6.48 17.34
C VAL A 144 -5.12 -7.69 16.42
N SER A 145 -6.25 -8.39 16.32
CA SER A 145 -6.40 -9.55 15.46
C SER A 145 -6.73 -9.15 14.03
N THR A 146 -6.04 -9.74 13.05
CA THR A 146 -6.36 -9.61 11.63
C THR A 146 -7.20 -10.79 11.16
N SER A 147 -8.04 -10.60 10.13
CA SER A 147 -8.77 -11.70 9.50
C SER A 147 -7.82 -12.71 8.83
N ASP A 148 -8.25 -13.97 8.67
CA ASP A 148 -7.46 -15.02 7.99
C ASP A 148 -7.07 -14.61 6.57
N VAL A 149 -7.97 -13.94 5.84
CA VAL A 149 -7.73 -13.42 4.50
C VAL A 149 -6.59 -12.40 4.52
N GLU A 150 -6.61 -11.49 5.49
CA GLU A 150 -5.58 -10.47 5.63
C GLU A 150 -4.23 -11.06 6.04
N ALA A 151 -4.22 -12.02 6.97
CA ALA A 151 -3.02 -12.73 7.38
C ALA A 151 -2.37 -13.46 6.20
N ALA A 152 -3.18 -14.14 5.37
CA ALA A 152 -2.70 -14.78 4.15
C ALA A 152 -2.11 -13.76 3.15
N ARG A 153 -2.75 -12.60 3.00
CA ARG A 153 -2.25 -11.53 2.11
C ARG A 153 -0.93 -10.94 2.62
N LYS A 154 -0.79 -10.69 3.92
CA LYS A 154 0.46 -10.26 4.57
C LYS A 154 1.58 -11.27 4.28
N ALA A 155 1.32 -12.56 4.50
CA ALA A 155 2.29 -13.62 4.23
C ALA A 155 2.66 -13.76 2.75
N SER A 156 1.79 -13.31 1.84
CA SER A 156 2.01 -13.38 0.40
C SER A 156 2.88 -12.26 -0.19
N MET A 157 3.27 -11.23 0.57
CA MET A 157 4.02 -10.08 0.03
C MET A 157 5.35 -10.48 -0.62
N ARG A 158 6.22 -11.19 0.12
CA ARG A 158 7.54 -11.63 -0.39
C ARG A 158 7.39 -12.66 -1.53
N PRO A 159 6.55 -13.71 -1.42
CA PRO A 159 6.29 -14.61 -2.55
C PRO A 159 5.78 -13.90 -3.81
N ARG A 160 4.91 -12.90 -3.66
CA ARG A 160 4.41 -12.11 -4.80
C ARG A 160 5.47 -11.20 -5.40
N LEU A 161 6.42 -10.68 -4.61
CA LEU A 161 7.57 -9.96 -5.13
C LEU A 161 8.46 -10.88 -5.99
N GLU A 162 8.72 -12.10 -5.55
CA GLU A 162 9.50 -13.05 -6.37
C GLU A 162 8.78 -13.41 -7.68
N SER A 163 7.48 -13.71 -7.62
CA SER A 163 6.67 -13.94 -8.82
C SER A 163 6.61 -12.70 -9.73
N PHE A 164 6.62 -11.49 -9.15
CA PHE A 164 6.71 -10.25 -9.91
C PHE A 164 8.04 -10.13 -10.64
N LYS A 165 9.18 -10.43 -9.99
CA LYS A 165 10.51 -10.46 -10.61
C LYS A 165 10.57 -11.41 -11.79
N GLU A 166 10.03 -12.63 -11.63
CA GLU A 166 9.94 -13.61 -12.72
C GLU A 166 9.10 -13.07 -13.89
N SER A 167 7.97 -12.41 -13.59
CA SER A 167 7.11 -11.79 -14.61
C SER A 167 7.82 -10.68 -15.38
N LEU A 168 8.76 -9.95 -14.77
CA LEU A 168 9.54 -8.92 -15.46
C LEU A 168 10.49 -9.54 -16.50
N VAL A 169 11.11 -10.67 -16.18
CA VAL A 169 11.97 -11.42 -17.11
C VAL A 169 11.13 -11.92 -18.30
N GLU A 170 9.96 -12.49 -18.04
CA GLU A 170 9.05 -12.92 -19.10
C GLU A 170 8.58 -11.74 -19.97
N ALA A 171 8.23 -10.61 -19.35
CA ALA A 171 7.86 -9.40 -20.07
C ALA A 171 8.99 -8.88 -20.97
N GLU A 172 10.24 -8.93 -20.52
CA GLU A 172 11.40 -8.56 -21.33
C GLU A 172 11.48 -9.39 -22.61
N GLU A 173 11.28 -10.71 -22.50
CA GLU A 173 11.24 -11.59 -23.67
C GLU A 173 10.11 -11.24 -24.63
N ILE A 174 8.89 -11.04 -24.12
CA ILE A 174 7.71 -10.70 -24.91
C ILE A 174 7.96 -9.39 -25.66
N LEU A 175 8.41 -8.35 -24.97
CA LEU A 175 8.64 -7.03 -25.56
C LEU A 175 9.80 -7.05 -26.56
N SER A 176 10.86 -7.81 -26.30
CA SER A 176 11.98 -8.01 -27.24
C SER A 176 11.52 -8.70 -28.53
N LYS A 177 10.69 -9.75 -28.42
CA LYS A 177 10.09 -10.44 -29.58
C LYS A 177 9.15 -9.51 -30.35
N SER A 178 8.26 -8.79 -29.67
CA SER A 178 7.34 -7.83 -30.30
C SER A 178 8.08 -6.70 -31.01
N LYS A 179 9.16 -6.17 -30.41
CA LYS A 179 10.00 -5.14 -31.03
C LYS A 179 10.60 -5.60 -32.35
N LYS A 180 11.10 -6.84 -32.41
CA LYS A 180 11.64 -7.43 -33.65
C LYS A 180 10.55 -7.58 -34.71
N VAL A 181 9.40 -8.15 -34.34
CA VAL A 181 8.27 -8.35 -35.27
C VAL A 181 7.77 -7.03 -35.85
N MET A 182 7.51 -6.03 -35.01
CA MET A 182 7.03 -4.72 -35.46
C MET A 182 8.05 -4.00 -36.34
N LYS A 183 9.35 -4.13 -36.05
CA LYS A 183 10.41 -3.58 -36.90
C LYS A 183 10.35 -4.18 -38.31
N VAL A 184 10.29 -5.50 -38.43
CA VAL A 184 10.21 -6.19 -39.73
C VAL A 184 8.93 -5.81 -40.49
N GLN A 185 7.79 -5.69 -39.78
CA GLN A 185 6.53 -5.24 -40.39
C GLN A 185 6.67 -3.83 -40.98
N LEU A 186 7.26 -2.89 -40.24
CA LEU A 186 7.49 -1.53 -40.72
C LEU A 186 8.43 -1.48 -41.93
N GLU A 187 9.50 -2.26 -41.93
CA GLU A 187 10.43 -2.36 -43.07
C GLU A 187 9.70 -2.85 -44.34
N ASN A 188 8.83 -3.86 -44.19
CA ASN A 188 8.03 -4.39 -45.29
C ASN A 188 6.98 -3.37 -45.78
N GLU A 189 6.31 -2.65 -44.87
CA GLU A 189 5.35 -1.59 -45.20
C GLU A 189 6.01 -0.41 -45.94
N LEU A 190 7.22 -0.02 -45.55
CA LEU A 190 7.99 1.01 -46.25
C LEU A 190 8.40 0.55 -47.65
N GLN A 191 8.82 -0.71 -47.79
CA GLN A 191 9.20 -1.28 -49.09
C GLN A 191 8.00 -1.38 -50.03
N SER A 192 6.84 -1.81 -49.54
CA SER A 192 5.62 -1.86 -50.33
C SER A 192 5.15 -0.46 -50.72
N PHE A 193 5.16 0.50 -49.80
CA PHE A 193 4.85 1.90 -50.07
C PHE A 193 5.77 2.50 -51.15
N ALA A 194 7.09 2.30 -51.04
CA ALA A 194 8.04 2.78 -52.04
C ALA A 194 7.79 2.18 -53.43
N THR A 195 7.38 0.91 -53.49
CA THR A 195 7.01 0.23 -54.74
C THR A 195 5.72 0.81 -55.32
N SER A 196 4.70 1.05 -54.49
CA SER A 196 3.45 1.68 -54.90
C SER A 196 3.64 3.11 -55.42
N VAL A 197 4.48 3.92 -54.76
CA VAL A 197 4.78 5.29 -55.19
C VAL A 197 5.49 5.29 -56.55
N LYS A 198 6.44 4.38 -56.78
CA LYS A 198 7.10 4.22 -58.09
C LYS A 198 6.10 3.87 -59.18
N GLY A 199 5.23 2.89 -58.95
CA GLY A 199 4.18 2.52 -59.90
C GLY A 199 3.24 3.68 -60.22
N LEU A 200 2.78 4.42 -59.20
CA LEU A 200 1.91 5.58 -59.39
C LEU A 200 2.59 6.70 -60.20
N HIS A 201 3.90 6.91 -60.00
CA HIS A 201 4.67 7.87 -60.77
C HIS A 201 4.87 7.44 -62.23
N GLU A 202 5.12 6.15 -62.48
CA GLU A 202 5.18 5.59 -63.84
C GLU A 202 3.83 5.71 -64.57
N ASP A 203 2.72 5.41 -63.88
CA ASP A 203 1.35 5.58 -64.40
C ASP A 203 1.01 7.05 -64.68
N PHE A 204 1.50 7.98 -63.85
CA PHE A 204 1.28 9.42 -64.07
C PHE A 204 2.05 9.93 -65.29
N ASN A 205 3.29 9.47 -65.51
CA ASN A 205 4.12 9.90 -66.65
C ASN A 205 3.75 9.24 -67.99
N THR A 206 2.90 8.21 -67.96
CA THR A 206 2.38 7.53 -69.17
C THR A 206 1.01 8.05 -69.60
N ARG A 207 0.44 9.03 -68.89
CA ARG A 207 -0.75 9.80 -69.26
C ARG A 207 -0.37 11.20 -69.73
#